data_AF-A0A3D8Q499-F1
#
_entry.id   AF-A0A3D8Q499-F1
#
_cell.length_a   1.000
_cell.length_b   1.000
_cell.length_c   1.000
_cell.angle_alpha   90.00
_cell.angle_beta   90.00
_cell.angle_gamma   90.00
#
_symmetry.space_group_name_H-M   'P 1'
#
loop_
_entity.id
_entity.type
_entity.pdbx_description
1 polymer ?
#
loop_
_entity_poly.entity_id
_entity_poly.type
_entity_poly.pdbx_seq_one_letter_code
_entity_poly.pdbx_strand_id
1 'polypeptide(L)'
;MWKILFIVLILLFPINTMAKSPATDELVDIAEFAKNNRLTIEEWQVIIKEQLEENTAINIVDNLKNSYKVTMSEDENIIQYQTEATQIEDAFTITYRVLLPKNNLGHPELIVILDGYFWDEFVMELYQAKIDSLNKSYFSEKERTFSWLKVKQDDIIVNNTLIDEIIDYFDLQEVETQLDLTNNTKGVIKKFIYGYTPLWDNKITINNIANNIQVASTEDEKGNTEYIIGTPILIHEY
;
A
#
# COMPACT_ATOMS: atom_id res chain seq x y z
N MET A 1 -4.74 -56.65 -15.31
CA MET A 1 -5.09 -56.08 -13.99
C MET A 1 -4.21 -54.90 -13.60
N TRP A 2 -2.88 -54.93 -13.82
CA TRP A 2 -1.99 -53.80 -13.50
C TRP A 2 -2.42 -52.46 -14.16
N LYS A 3 -2.89 -52.50 -15.41
CA LYS A 3 -3.31 -51.29 -16.16
C LYS A 3 -4.53 -50.56 -15.54
N ILE A 4 -5.38 -51.26 -14.78
CA ILE A 4 -6.55 -50.65 -14.11
C ILE A 4 -6.12 -49.98 -12.79
N LEU A 5 -5.09 -50.52 -12.13
CA LEU A 5 -4.55 -49.98 -10.88
C LEU A 5 -3.91 -48.59 -11.05
N PHE A 6 -3.28 -48.34 -12.21
CA PHE A 6 -2.66 -47.04 -12.50
C PHE A 6 -3.67 -45.92 -12.77
N ILE A 7 -4.86 -46.24 -13.29
CA ILE A 7 -5.90 -45.25 -13.60
C ILE A 7 -6.60 -44.78 -12.32
N VAL A 8 -6.75 -45.65 -11.32
CA VAL A 8 -7.32 -45.29 -10.01
C VAL A 8 -6.34 -44.44 -9.18
N LEU A 9 -5.03 -44.64 -9.33
CA LEU A 9 -4.02 -43.86 -8.61
C LEU A 9 -3.94 -42.40 -9.07
N ILE A 10 -4.25 -42.11 -10.34
CA ILE A 10 -4.26 -40.75 -10.89
C ILE A 10 -5.49 -39.96 -10.43
N LEU A 11 -6.60 -40.64 -10.09
CA LEU A 11 -7.84 -40.01 -9.58
C LEU A 11 -7.78 -39.68 -8.07
N LEU A 12 -6.75 -40.14 -7.36
CA LEU A 12 -6.58 -39.90 -5.91
C LEU A 12 -5.73 -38.68 -5.58
N PHE A 13 -5.20 -37.98 -6.58
CA PHE A 13 -4.62 -36.66 -6.36
C PHE A 13 -5.72 -35.62 -6.57
N PRO A 14 -6.35 -35.06 -5.51
CA PRO A 14 -7.10 -33.85 -5.68
C PRO A 14 -6.12 -32.83 -6.26
N ILE A 15 -6.38 -32.42 -7.50
CA ILE A 15 -5.70 -31.31 -8.14
C ILE A 15 -6.21 -30.06 -7.42
N ASN A 16 -5.80 -29.86 -6.16
CA ASN A 16 -5.87 -28.58 -5.48
C ASN A 16 -4.74 -27.70 -6.02
N THR A 17 -4.66 -27.57 -7.35
CA THR A 17 -4.15 -26.35 -7.91
C THR A 17 -5.30 -25.35 -7.78
N MET A 18 -5.52 -24.84 -6.56
CA MET A 18 -5.86 -23.43 -6.48
C MET A 18 -4.69 -22.76 -7.18
N ALA A 19 -4.90 -22.43 -8.46
CA ALA A 19 -4.05 -21.47 -9.12
C ALA A 19 -4.13 -20.25 -8.21
N LYS A 20 -3.07 -20.04 -7.43
CA LYS A 20 -2.88 -18.80 -6.70
C LYS A 20 -3.00 -17.75 -7.79
N SER A 21 -4.10 -16.99 -7.81
CA SER A 21 -4.20 -15.85 -8.72
C SER A 21 -2.91 -15.06 -8.51
N PRO A 22 -2.20 -14.62 -9.57
CA PRO A 22 -1.05 -13.78 -9.38
C PRO A 22 -1.45 -12.67 -8.42
N ALA A 23 -0.69 -12.49 -7.33
CA ALA A 23 -0.98 -11.47 -6.34
C ALA A 23 -1.16 -10.15 -7.09
N THR A 24 -2.36 -9.59 -6.99
CA THR A 24 -2.72 -8.34 -7.63
C THR A 24 -2.14 -7.18 -6.83
N ASP A 25 -1.81 -6.10 -7.51
CA ASP A 25 -1.29 -4.90 -6.87
C ASP A 25 -2.38 -4.28 -5.97
N GLU A 26 -2.06 -4.09 -4.70
CA GLU A 26 -3.05 -3.70 -3.70
C GLU A 26 -3.66 -2.31 -3.98
N LEU A 27 -2.89 -1.36 -4.52
CA LEU A 27 -3.44 -0.04 -4.84
C LEU A 27 -4.37 -0.12 -6.05
N VAL A 28 -4.01 -0.92 -7.06
CA VAL A 28 -4.85 -1.14 -8.24
C VAL A 28 -6.21 -1.70 -7.83
N ASP A 29 -6.22 -2.73 -6.98
CA ASP A 29 -7.47 -3.34 -6.50
C ASP A 29 -8.34 -2.36 -5.70
N ILE A 30 -7.72 -1.55 -4.84
CA ILE A 30 -8.43 -0.51 -4.05
C ILE A 30 -8.97 0.59 -4.95
N ALA A 31 -8.23 1.00 -5.98
CA ALA A 31 -8.69 2.00 -6.93
C ALA A 31 -9.80 1.47 -7.85
N GLU A 32 -9.75 0.20 -8.24
CA GLU A 32 -10.85 -0.46 -8.95
C GLU A 32 -12.11 -0.54 -8.10
N PHE A 33 -12.00 -0.90 -6.82
CA PHE A 33 -13.11 -0.84 -5.87
C PHE A 33 -13.74 0.55 -5.84
N ALA A 34 -12.93 1.60 -5.71
CA ALA A 34 -13.42 2.98 -5.67
C ALA A 34 -14.14 3.37 -6.96
N LYS A 35 -13.59 3.02 -8.13
CA LYS A 35 -14.23 3.26 -9.44
C LYS A 35 -15.55 2.51 -9.58
N ASN A 36 -15.60 1.24 -9.19
CA ASN A 36 -16.80 0.39 -9.27
C ASN A 36 -17.94 0.92 -8.40
N ASN A 37 -17.60 1.48 -7.24
CA ASN A 37 -18.55 2.10 -6.31
C ASN A 37 -18.76 3.60 -6.55
N ARG A 38 -18.23 4.14 -7.66
CA ARG A 38 -18.36 5.55 -8.06
C ARG A 38 -17.92 6.53 -6.96
N LEU A 39 -16.88 6.17 -6.24
CA LEU A 39 -16.27 7.03 -5.25
C LEU A 39 -15.33 8.01 -5.94
N THR A 40 -15.29 9.24 -5.43
CA THR A 40 -14.31 10.22 -5.89
C THR A 40 -12.97 9.94 -5.21
N ILE A 41 -11.95 9.64 -6.00
CA ILE A 41 -10.57 9.50 -5.53
C ILE A 41 -9.98 10.90 -5.37
N GLU A 42 -9.55 11.26 -4.16
CA GLU A 42 -8.95 12.56 -3.86
C GLU A 42 -7.43 12.51 -3.84
N GLU A 43 -6.88 11.42 -3.32
CA GLU A 43 -5.44 11.26 -3.13
C GLU A 43 -5.10 9.77 -3.02
N TRP A 44 -3.93 9.39 -3.50
CA TRP A 44 -3.36 8.08 -3.28
C TRP A 44 -1.86 8.18 -3.06
N GLN A 45 -1.31 7.20 -2.37
CA GLN A 45 0.12 7.11 -2.17
C GLN A 45 0.57 5.65 -2.06
N VAL A 46 1.78 5.39 -2.54
CA VAL A 46 2.50 4.14 -2.35
C VAL A 46 3.87 4.44 -1.79
N ILE A 47 4.22 3.77 -0.70
CA ILE A 47 5.53 3.82 -0.06
C ILE A 47 6.14 2.44 -0.14
N ILE A 48 7.23 2.30 -0.88
CA ILE A 48 8.04 1.09 -0.94
C ILE A 48 9.29 1.32 -0.11
N LYS A 49 9.59 0.44 0.83
CA LYS A 49 10.80 0.54 1.65
C LYS A 49 11.53 -0.78 1.80
N GLU A 50 12.85 -0.73 1.78
CA GLU A 50 13.70 -1.91 1.95
C GLU A 50 14.97 -1.55 2.73
N GLN A 51 15.35 -2.44 3.64
CA GLN A 51 16.62 -2.37 4.33
C GLN A 51 17.74 -2.84 3.42
N LEU A 52 18.80 -2.05 3.34
CA LEU A 52 19.90 -2.25 2.42
C LEU A 52 21.21 -2.55 3.16
N GLU A 53 22.12 -3.20 2.43
CA GLU A 53 23.53 -3.20 2.77
C GLU A 53 24.13 -1.81 2.57
N GLU A 54 25.08 -1.42 3.42
CA GLU A 54 25.66 -0.07 3.44
C GLU A 54 26.24 0.35 2.08
N ASN A 55 27.02 -0.53 1.44
CA ASN A 55 27.59 -0.25 0.13
C ASN A 55 26.52 -0.03 -0.95
N THR A 56 25.40 -0.78 -0.88
CA THR A 56 24.28 -0.62 -1.81
C THR A 56 23.61 0.72 -1.61
N ALA A 57 23.36 1.12 -0.36
CA ALA A 57 22.77 2.42 -0.05
C ALA A 57 23.65 3.59 -0.51
N ILE A 58 24.97 3.51 -0.30
CA ILE A 58 25.92 4.53 -0.77
C ILE A 58 25.89 4.64 -2.30
N ASN A 59 25.91 3.52 -3.02
CA ASN A 59 25.82 3.51 -4.48
C ASN A 59 24.52 4.15 -4.99
N ILE A 60 23.39 3.89 -4.31
CA ILE A 60 22.10 4.50 -4.64
C ILE A 60 22.16 6.02 -4.40
N VAL A 61 22.70 6.47 -3.27
CA VAL A 61 22.87 7.90 -2.98
C VAL A 61 23.68 8.59 -4.08
N ASP A 62 24.78 7.98 -4.51
CA ASP A 62 25.63 8.55 -5.57
C ASP A 62 24.89 8.60 -6.93
N ASN A 63 24.14 7.55 -7.27
CA ASN A 63 23.29 7.55 -8.47
C ASN A 63 22.20 8.63 -8.42
N LEU A 64 21.56 8.80 -7.25
CA LEU A 64 20.52 9.80 -7.05
C LEU A 64 21.10 11.22 -7.17
N LYS A 65 22.27 11.50 -6.58
CA LYS A 65 22.96 12.80 -6.71
C LYS A 65 23.32 13.15 -8.16
N ASN A 66 23.59 12.13 -8.99
CA ASN A 66 23.92 12.32 -10.39
C ASN A 66 22.67 12.53 -11.28
N SER A 67 21.50 12.06 -10.84
CA SER A 67 20.28 12.05 -11.65
C SER A 67 19.23 13.06 -11.19
N TYR A 68 19.29 13.50 -9.93
CA TYR A 68 18.28 14.33 -9.28
C TYR A 68 18.91 15.44 -8.45
N LYS A 69 18.11 16.48 -8.15
CA LYS A 69 18.44 17.43 -7.10
C LYS A 69 18.20 16.78 -5.74
N VAL A 70 19.29 16.51 -5.01
CA VAL A 70 19.27 15.84 -3.71
C VAL A 70 19.54 16.84 -2.59
N THR A 71 18.72 16.78 -1.55
CA THR A 71 18.94 17.46 -0.27
C THR A 71 19.46 16.46 0.75
N MET A 72 20.33 16.94 1.64
CA MET A 72 20.87 16.16 2.76
C MET A 72 20.45 16.83 4.06
N SER A 73 19.89 16.04 4.97
CA SER A 73 19.62 16.44 6.36
C SER A 73 20.24 15.42 7.31
N GLU A 74 20.62 15.86 8.50
CA GLU A 74 21.37 15.04 9.44
C GLU A 74 20.89 15.34 10.86
N ASP A 75 20.58 14.29 11.62
CA ASP A 75 20.28 14.36 13.05
C ASP A 75 21.30 13.55 13.87
N GLU A 76 21.08 13.33 15.16
CA GLU A 76 22.03 12.61 16.02
C GLU A 76 22.27 11.15 15.58
N ASN A 77 21.30 10.53 14.91
CA ASN A 77 21.27 9.09 14.62
C ASN A 77 21.27 8.75 13.12
N ILE A 78 20.82 9.66 12.25
CA ILE A 78 20.56 9.37 10.84
C ILE A 78 21.08 10.50 9.95
N ILE A 79 21.67 10.13 8.81
CA ILE A 79 21.86 11.01 7.65
C ILE A 79 20.81 10.64 6.62
N GLN A 80 19.97 11.59 6.24
CA GLN A 80 18.93 11.42 5.23
C GLN A 80 19.33 12.14 3.94
N TYR A 81 19.26 11.42 2.83
CA TYR A 81 19.30 11.98 1.48
C TYR A 81 17.92 11.90 0.87
N GLN A 82 17.38 13.01 0.36
CA GLN A 82 16.05 13.05 -0.27
C GLN A 82 16.09 13.81 -1.59
N THR A 83 15.48 13.25 -2.63
CA THR A 83 15.29 13.94 -3.92
C THR A 83 14.15 14.95 -3.82
N GLU A 84 14.16 15.97 -4.67
CA GLU A 84 12.93 16.70 -4.96
C GLU A 84 11.90 15.77 -5.61
N ALA A 85 10.61 16.09 -5.41
CA ALA A 85 9.52 15.37 -6.03
C ALA A 85 9.62 15.52 -7.56
N THR A 86 9.68 14.40 -8.27
CA THR A 86 9.76 14.34 -9.72
C THR A 86 8.39 14.07 -10.29
N GLN A 87 7.84 15.00 -11.08
CA GLN A 87 6.58 14.81 -11.78
C GLN A 87 6.73 13.76 -12.89
N ILE A 88 5.82 12.79 -12.93
CA ILE A 88 5.69 11.78 -13.98
C ILE A 88 4.47 12.14 -14.83
N GLU A 89 4.70 12.66 -16.04
CA GLU A 89 3.69 12.92 -17.07
C GLU A 89 2.40 13.61 -16.55
N ASP A 90 2.54 14.57 -15.63
CA ASP A 90 1.43 15.27 -14.96
C ASP A 90 0.41 14.35 -14.22
N ALA A 91 0.76 13.07 -14.03
CA ALA A 91 -0.08 12.06 -13.38
C ALA A 91 0.18 11.98 -11.87
N PHE A 92 1.44 11.80 -11.47
CA PHE A 92 1.83 11.63 -10.07
C PHE A 92 3.28 12.07 -9.86
N THR A 93 3.70 12.18 -8.59
CA THR A 93 5.08 12.51 -8.24
C THR A 93 5.81 11.31 -7.65
N ILE A 94 7.14 11.33 -7.76
CA ILE A 94 8.03 10.37 -7.14
C ILE A 94 9.07 11.07 -6.29
N THR A 95 9.29 10.55 -5.08
CA THR A 95 10.35 10.99 -4.17
C THR A 95 11.17 9.78 -3.72
N TYR A 96 12.49 9.89 -3.79
CA TYR A 96 13.41 8.90 -3.25
C TYR A 96 14.03 9.43 -1.95
N ARG A 97 14.14 8.58 -0.95
CA ARG A 97 14.79 8.87 0.32
C ARG A 97 15.69 7.72 0.73
N VAL A 98 16.94 8.01 1.05
CA VAL A 98 17.89 7.05 1.63
C VAL A 98 18.24 7.49 3.04
N LEU A 99 18.03 6.59 4.01
CA LEU A 99 18.38 6.78 5.41
C LEU A 99 19.67 6.00 5.69
N LEU A 100 20.70 6.69 6.16
CA LEU A 100 21.97 6.08 6.59
C LEU A 100 22.11 6.23 8.12
N PRO A 101 21.95 5.16 8.90
CA PRO A 101 22.18 5.18 10.33
C PRO A 101 23.64 5.50 10.66
N LYS A 102 23.85 6.33 11.67
CA LYS A 102 25.16 6.61 12.25
C LYS A 102 25.54 5.54 13.26
N ASN A 103 26.85 5.39 13.48
CA ASN A 103 27.40 4.52 14.54
C ASN A 103 26.88 3.07 14.52
N ASN A 104 26.49 2.55 13.35
CA ASN A 104 25.90 1.22 13.18
C ASN A 104 24.64 0.98 14.05
N LEU A 105 23.86 2.02 14.34
CA LEU A 105 22.62 1.92 15.11
C LEU A 105 21.48 1.19 14.37
N GLY A 106 21.69 0.79 13.12
CA GLY A 106 20.73 0.04 12.32
C GLY A 106 21.25 -0.20 10.90
N HIS A 107 20.36 -0.71 10.05
CA HIS A 107 20.62 -0.88 8.62
C HIS A 107 20.15 0.35 7.84
N PRO A 108 20.89 0.77 6.80
CA PRO A 108 20.38 1.71 5.82
C PRO A 108 19.03 1.31 5.25
N GLU A 109 18.21 2.29 4.90
CA GLU A 109 16.89 2.05 4.32
C GLU A 109 16.69 2.94 3.09
N LEU A 110 16.21 2.34 2.00
CA LEU A 110 15.67 3.07 0.87
C LEU A 110 14.15 3.15 1.04
N ILE A 111 13.60 4.35 0.83
CA ILE A 111 12.17 4.63 0.82
C ILE A 111 11.86 5.34 -0.50
N VAL A 112 10.91 4.82 -1.25
CA VAL A 112 10.38 5.45 -2.47
C VAL A 112 8.90 5.73 -2.25
N ILE A 113 8.51 6.98 -2.51
CA ILE A 113 7.15 7.49 -2.32
C ILE A 113 6.61 7.86 -3.70
N LEU A 114 5.46 7.32 -4.06
CA LEU A 114 4.65 7.70 -5.20
C LEU A 114 3.37 8.34 -4.66
N ASP A 115 2.99 9.53 -5.10
CA ASP A 115 1.75 10.20 -4.68
C ASP A 115 1.03 10.89 -5.84
N GLY A 116 -0.30 10.83 -5.84
CA GLY A 116 -1.14 11.42 -6.87
C GLY A 116 -2.52 11.80 -6.35
N TYR A 117 -3.24 12.61 -7.14
CA TYR A 117 -4.53 13.23 -6.74
C TYR A 117 -5.73 12.76 -7.56
N PHE A 118 -5.51 11.83 -8.50
CA PHE A 118 -6.56 11.22 -9.30
C PHE A 118 -6.09 9.85 -9.79
N TRP A 119 -7.04 9.03 -10.25
CA TRP A 119 -6.75 7.69 -10.77
C TRP A 119 -7.67 7.35 -11.94
N ASP A 120 -7.07 7.12 -13.10
CA ASP A 120 -7.72 6.63 -14.31
C ASP A 120 -6.87 5.52 -14.96
N GLU A 121 -7.27 5.06 -16.15
CA GLU A 121 -6.55 4.00 -16.88
C GLU A 121 -5.13 4.43 -17.28
N PHE A 122 -4.93 5.70 -17.64
CA PHE A 122 -3.62 6.24 -17.99
C PHE A 122 -2.68 6.29 -16.77
N VAL A 123 -3.17 6.76 -15.62
CA VAL A 123 -2.42 6.77 -14.37
C VAL A 123 -2.04 5.35 -13.95
N MET A 124 -2.98 4.39 -14.05
CA MET A 124 -2.74 2.99 -13.71
C MET A 124 -1.62 2.37 -14.56
N GLU A 125 -1.63 2.58 -15.88
CA GLU A 125 -0.60 2.06 -16.77
C GLU A 125 0.79 2.65 -16.45
N LEU A 126 0.87 3.97 -16.23
CA LEU A 126 2.11 4.64 -15.84
C LEU A 126 2.62 4.16 -14.48
N TYR A 127 1.71 3.98 -13.52
CA TYR A 127 2.00 3.48 -12.19
C TYR A 127 2.60 2.07 -12.27
N GLN A 128 1.93 1.13 -12.95
CA GLN A 128 2.41 -0.25 -13.07
C GLN A 128 3.78 -0.32 -13.76
N ALA A 129 3.97 0.41 -14.86
CA ALA A 129 5.26 0.48 -15.53
C ALA A 129 6.36 1.05 -14.63
N LYS A 130 6.01 2.01 -13.76
CA LYS A 130 6.95 2.61 -12.82
C LYS A 130 7.29 1.66 -11.67
N ILE A 131 6.32 0.99 -11.06
CA ILE A 131 6.54 -0.03 -10.02
C ILE A 131 7.46 -1.13 -10.54
N ASP A 132 7.18 -1.66 -11.73
CA ASP A 132 8.02 -2.66 -12.39
C ASP A 132 9.48 -2.19 -12.56
N SER A 133 9.66 -0.93 -12.93
CA SER A 133 10.99 -0.32 -13.12
C SER A 133 11.72 -0.13 -11.79
N LEU A 134 11.01 0.31 -10.74
CA LEU A 134 11.55 0.46 -9.39
C LEU A 134 11.98 -0.89 -8.82
N ASN A 135 11.13 -1.92 -8.92
CA ASN A 135 11.43 -3.26 -8.42
C ASN A 135 12.64 -3.87 -9.13
N LYS A 136 12.80 -3.65 -10.44
CA LYS A 136 13.99 -4.12 -11.18
C LYS A 136 15.27 -3.37 -10.83
N SER A 137 15.16 -2.10 -10.41
CA SER A 137 16.32 -1.21 -10.27
C SER A 137 16.83 -1.07 -8.84
N TYR A 138 15.94 -1.14 -7.86
CA TYR A 138 16.23 -0.73 -6.49
C TYR A 138 15.85 -1.74 -5.41
N PHE A 139 14.86 -2.59 -5.67
CA PHE A 139 14.29 -3.46 -4.65
C PHE A 139 14.56 -4.94 -4.94
N SER A 140 14.59 -5.74 -3.87
CA SER A 140 14.53 -7.21 -3.91
C SER A 140 13.18 -7.67 -3.36
N GLU A 141 12.92 -8.98 -3.35
CA GLU A 141 11.68 -9.60 -2.79
C GLU A 141 11.49 -9.42 -1.26
N LYS A 142 12.31 -8.57 -0.63
CA LYS A 142 12.24 -8.25 0.81
C LYS A 142 11.67 -6.86 1.07
N GLU A 143 11.26 -6.17 0.01
CA GLU A 143 10.63 -4.87 0.10
C GLU A 143 9.33 -4.95 0.91
N ARG A 144 8.97 -3.82 1.50
CA ARG A 144 7.66 -3.64 2.13
C ARG A 144 6.95 -2.50 1.44
N THR A 145 5.82 -2.80 0.85
CA THR A 145 4.95 -1.84 0.21
C THR A 145 3.82 -1.45 1.16
N PHE A 146 3.53 -0.16 1.21
CA PHE A 146 2.39 0.40 1.90
C PHE A 146 1.65 1.26 0.91
N SER A 147 0.36 1.03 0.76
CA SER A 147 -0.47 1.78 -0.19
C SER A 147 -1.66 2.35 0.55
N TRP A 148 -2.12 3.53 0.15
CA TRP A 148 -3.41 4.03 0.60
C TRP A 148 -4.09 4.88 -0.46
N LEU A 149 -5.42 4.91 -0.38
CA LEU A 149 -6.32 5.66 -1.24
C LEU A 149 -7.31 6.42 -0.35
N LYS A 150 -7.32 7.74 -0.49
CA LYS A 150 -8.33 8.62 0.09
C LYS A 150 -9.48 8.79 -0.90
N VAL A 151 -10.68 8.46 -0.43
CA VAL A 151 -11.90 8.55 -1.23
C VAL A 151 -12.98 9.33 -0.49
N LYS A 152 -13.84 9.97 -1.28
CA LYS A 152 -15.03 10.65 -0.83
C LYS A 152 -16.27 10.02 -1.43
N GLN A 153 -17.27 9.81 -0.58
CA GLN A 153 -18.59 9.37 -0.99
C GLN A 153 -19.43 10.60 -1.32
N ASP A 154 -20.01 10.63 -2.53
CA ASP A 154 -20.98 11.68 -2.89
C ASP A 154 -22.26 11.54 -2.03
N ASP A 155 -22.90 12.68 -1.70
CA ASP A 155 -23.98 12.88 -0.70
C ASP A 155 -25.25 12.00 -0.81
N ILE A 156 -25.29 11.00 -1.68
CA ILE A 156 -26.49 10.22 -2.02
C ILE A 156 -26.56 8.86 -1.30
N ILE A 157 -25.48 8.36 -0.69
CA ILE A 157 -25.44 7.01 -0.09
C ILE A 157 -25.15 7.07 1.42
N VAL A 158 -25.87 6.26 2.19
CA VAL A 158 -25.83 6.21 3.66
C VAL A 158 -24.48 5.66 4.15
N ASN A 159 -23.82 6.35 5.09
CA ASN A 159 -22.47 6.05 5.59
C ASN A 159 -22.20 4.60 6.07
N ASN A 160 -23.22 3.82 6.42
CA ASN A 160 -22.99 2.43 6.84
C ASN A 160 -22.74 1.47 5.67
N THR A 161 -23.07 1.86 4.44
CA THR A 161 -23.03 0.95 3.28
C THR A 161 -21.63 0.71 2.75
N LEU A 162 -20.74 1.72 2.79
CA LEU A 162 -19.43 1.58 2.13
C LEU A 162 -18.50 0.59 2.85
N ILE A 163 -18.56 0.55 4.18
CA ILE A 163 -17.77 -0.42 4.94
C ILE A 163 -18.21 -1.84 4.63
N ASP A 164 -19.53 -2.08 4.56
CA ASP A 164 -20.06 -3.38 4.19
C ASP A 164 -19.67 -3.75 2.74
N GLU A 165 -19.69 -2.77 1.82
CA GLU A 165 -19.20 -2.94 0.45
C GLU A 165 -17.71 -3.29 0.38
N ILE A 166 -16.85 -2.70 1.24
CA ILE A 166 -15.43 -3.06 1.35
C ILE A 166 -15.28 -4.50 1.86
N ILE A 167 -16.00 -4.85 2.93
CA ILE A 167 -15.96 -6.19 3.52
C ILE A 167 -16.35 -7.24 2.47
N ASP A 168 -17.43 -6.99 1.73
CA ASP A 168 -17.94 -7.89 0.71
C ASP A 168 -17.02 -7.95 -0.53
N TYR A 169 -16.51 -6.82 -1.00
CA TYR A 169 -15.66 -6.77 -2.20
C TYR A 169 -14.33 -7.48 -2.00
N PHE A 170 -13.69 -7.29 -0.85
CA PHE A 170 -12.39 -7.87 -0.55
C PHE A 170 -12.46 -9.21 0.19
N ASP A 171 -13.66 -9.74 0.46
CA ASP A 171 -13.88 -10.94 1.28
C ASP A 171 -13.13 -10.87 2.61
N LEU A 172 -13.35 -9.77 3.36
CA LEU A 172 -12.58 -9.49 4.57
C LEU A 172 -12.92 -10.47 5.69
N GLN A 173 -11.87 -11.10 6.21
CA GLN A 173 -11.87 -11.97 7.36
C GLN A 173 -11.31 -11.22 8.58
N GLU A 174 -11.59 -11.75 9.77
CA GLU A 174 -11.00 -11.25 11.03
C GLU A 174 -11.21 -9.73 11.25
N VAL A 175 -12.39 -9.22 10.86
CA VAL A 175 -12.69 -7.77 10.88
C VAL A 175 -12.75 -7.24 12.31
N GLU A 176 -11.84 -6.35 12.67
CA GLU A 176 -11.83 -5.63 13.94
C GLU A 176 -12.20 -4.16 13.74
N THR A 177 -13.02 -3.61 14.64
CA THR A 177 -13.38 -2.19 14.63
C THR A 177 -12.87 -1.52 15.89
N GLN A 178 -12.12 -0.43 15.72
CA GLN A 178 -11.70 0.46 16.80
C GLN A 178 -12.35 1.82 16.62
N LEU A 179 -13.03 2.31 17.66
CA LEU A 179 -13.61 3.65 17.68
C LEU A 179 -12.68 4.58 18.45
N ASP A 180 -12.36 5.73 17.88
CA ASP A 180 -11.73 6.81 18.62
C ASP A 180 -12.82 7.71 19.23
N LEU A 181 -12.87 7.74 20.56
CA LEU A 181 -13.85 8.49 21.32
C LEU A 181 -13.31 9.87 21.76
N THR A 182 -12.18 10.33 21.20
CA THR A 182 -11.69 11.69 21.47
C THR A 182 -12.66 12.73 20.90
N ASN A 183 -13.41 13.37 21.82
CA ASN A 183 -14.33 14.49 21.66
C ASN A 183 -14.48 15.08 20.23
N ASN A 184 -15.53 14.68 19.50
CA ASN A 184 -16.24 15.41 18.42
C ASN A 184 -15.51 16.57 17.70
N THR A 185 -14.25 16.37 17.31
CA THR A 185 -13.47 17.38 16.60
C THR A 185 -13.48 17.02 15.12
N LYS A 186 -13.86 17.98 14.29
CA LYS A 186 -13.90 17.77 12.83
C LYS A 186 -12.50 17.46 12.33
N GLY A 187 -12.37 16.57 11.35
CA GLY A 187 -11.07 16.12 10.83
C GLY A 187 -10.35 15.05 11.68
N VAL A 188 -10.90 14.60 12.80
CA VAL A 188 -10.33 13.48 13.58
C VAL A 188 -10.88 12.16 13.07
N ILE A 189 -10.01 11.14 12.99
CA ILE A 189 -10.40 9.77 12.63
C ILE A 189 -11.38 9.24 13.66
N LYS A 190 -12.56 8.83 13.21
CA LYS A 190 -13.64 8.36 14.10
C LYS A 190 -13.63 6.86 14.31
N LYS A 191 -13.20 6.13 13.29
CA LYS A 191 -13.29 4.67 13.23
C LYS A 191 -12.14 4.13 12.40
N PHE A 192 -11.48 3.11 12.93
CA PHE A 192 -10.59 2.23 12.20
C PHE A 192 -11.23 0.85 12.06
N ILE A 193 -11.00 0.24 10.90
CA ILE A 193 -11.39 -1.12 10.60
C ILE A 193 -10.15 -1.83 10.11
N TYR A 194 -9.83 -2.97 10.71
CA TYR A 194 -8.75 -3.84 10.29
C TYR A 194 -9.34 -5.13 9.74
N GLY A 195 -8.68 -5.72 8.75
CA GLY A 195 -9.11 -7.00 8.22
C GLY A 195 -8.02 -7.73 7.45
N TYR A 196 -8.36 -8.96 7.07
CA TYR A 196 -7.54 -9.82 6.24
C TYR A 196 -8.28 -10.22 4.97
N THR A 197 -7.64 -10.04 3.82
CA THR A 197 -8.08 -10.64 2.56
C THR A 197 -7.05 -11.67 2.06
N PRO A 198 -7.47 -12.84 1.54
CA PRO A 198 -6.56 -13.78 0.92
C PRO A 198 -6.05 -13.33 -0.46
N LEU A 199 -6.56 -12.22 -1.00
CA LEU A 199 -6.16 -11.68 -2.30
C LEU A 199 -4.70 -11.20 -2.33
N TRP A 200 -4.17 -10.75 -1.19
CA TRP A 200 -2.86 -10.12 -1.09
C TRP A 200 -1.89 -10.91 -0.22
N ASP A 201 -0.64 -11.00 -0.68
CA ASP A 201 0.43 -11.70 0.03
C ASP A 201 1.06 -10.85 1.14
N ASN A 202 1.12 -9.53 0.93
CA ASN A 202 1.66 -8.58 1.90
C ASN A 202 0.72 -8.46 3.10
N LYS A 203 1.23 -8.71 4.31
CA LYS A 203 0.45 -8.66 5.56
C LYS A 203 1.33 -8.36 6.75
N ILE A 204 0.70 -7.84 7.79
CA ILE A 204 1.31 -7.71 9.12
C ILE A 204 0.55 -8.56 10.12
N THR A 205 1.16 -8.82 11.26
CA THR A 205 0.50 -9.51 12.37
C THR A 205 0.39 -8.57 13.55
N ILE A 206 -0.84 -8.26 13.97
CA ILE A 206 -1.14 -7.47 15.16
C ILE A 206 -1.87 -8.41 16.14
N ASN A 207 -1.40 -8.52 17.38
CA ASN A 207 -2.04 -9.39 18.40
C ASN A 207 -2.29 -10.84 17.94
N ASN A 208 -1.37 -11.42 17.16
CA ASN A 208 -1.46 -12.75 16.53
C ASN A 208 -2.55 -12.90 15.44
N ILE A 209 -3.12 -11.79 14.96
CA ILE A 209 -4.11 -11.74 13.88
C ILE A 209 -3.44 -11.15 12.64
N ALA A 210 -3.60 -11.82 11.50
CA ALA A 210 -3.07 -11.33 10.24
C ALA A 210 -3.94 -10.19 9.73
N ASN A 211 -3.33 -9.10 9.30
CA ASN A 211 -4.04 -7.94 8.76
C ASN A 211 -3.30 -7.45 7.52
N ASN A 212 -4.04 -7.15 6.46
CA ASN A 212 -3.50 -6.57 5.24
C ASN A 212 -4.39 -5.48 4.63
N ILE A 213 -5.44 -5.08 5.35
CA ILE A 213 -6.20 -3.89 5.05
C ILE A 213 -6.50 -3.13 6.34
N GLN A 214 -6.45 -1.80 6.24
CA GLN A 214 -6.95 -0.89 7.25
C GLN A 214 -7.79 0.18 6.58
N VAL A 215 -8.98 0.44 7.11
CA VAL A 215 -9.86 1.53 6.68
C VAL A 215 -10.03 2.51 7.82
N ALA A 216 -9.72 3.78 7.57
CA ALA A 216 -10.05 4.87 8.48
C ALA A 216 -11.21 5.68 7.91
N SER A 217 -12.14 6.10 8.76
CA SER A 217 -13.18 7.07 8.38
C SER A 217 -13.02 8.38 9.16
N THR A 218 -13.05 9.50 8.45
CA THR A 218 -13.03 10.86 9.00
C THR A 218 -14.29 11.61 8.58
N GLU A 219 -14.55 12.77 9.19
CA GLU A 219 -15.55 13.72 8.70
C GLU A 219 -14.90 15.06 8.36
N ASP A 220 -15.21 15.57 7.16
CA ASP A 220 -14.74 16.86 6.69
C ASP A 220 -15.44 18.04 7.41
N GLU A 221 -15.02 19.27 7.12
CA GLU A 221 -15.61 20.46 7.74
C GLU A 221 -17.12 20.62 7.50
N LYS A 222 -17.61 20.05 6.40
CA LYS A 222 -19.01 20.08 5.95
C LYS A 222 -19.83 18.92 6.52
N GLY A 223 -19.19 17.98 7.22
CA GLY A 223 -19.82 16.80 7.81
C GLY A 223 -19.93 15.62 6.83
N ASN A 224 -19.26 15.67 5.68
CA ASN A 224 -19.20 14.54 4.76
C ASN A 224 -18.18 13.53 5.27
N THR A 225 -18.49 12.25 5.12
CA THR A 225 -17.57 11.19 5.51
C THR A 225 -16.56 10.94 4.41
N GLU A 226 -15.29 10.95 4.80
CA GLU A 226 -14.16 10.58 3.96
C GLU A 226 -13.59 9.25 4.46
N TYR A 227 -13.08 8.44 3.55
CA TYR A 227 -12.50 7.15 3.87
C TYR A 227 -11.08 7.08 3.34
N ILE A 228 -10.19 6.47 4.13
CA ILE A 228 -8.82 6.18 3.74
C ILE A 228 -8.65 4.69 3.85
N ILE A 229 -8.49 4.02 2.71
CA ILE A 229 -8.30 2.58 2.60
C ILE A 229 -6.81 2.35 2.36
N GLY A 230 -6.14 1.57 3.20
CA GLY A 230 -4.71 1.29 3.03
C GLY A 230 -4.28 -0.12 3.38
N THR A 231 -3.09 -0.47 2.92
CA THR A 231 -2.49 -1.80 3.02
C THR A 231 -1.01 -1.71 3.39
N PRO A 232 -0.47 -2.72 4.09
CA PRO A 232 -1.22 -3.59 4.99
C PRO A 232 -1.85 -2.80 6.16
N ILE A 233 -1.33 -1.59 6.43
CA ILE A 233 -1.83 -0.58 7.38
C ILE A 233 -1.52 0.83 6.88
N LEU A 234 -2.23 1.81 7.45
CA LEU A 234 -1.92 3.23 7.31
C LEU A 234 -0.68 3.57 8.15
N ILE A 235 0.41 3.96 7.50
CA ILE A 235 1.68 4.32 8.16
C ILE A 235 1.87 5.82 8.38
N HIS A 236 0.90 6.63 7.96
CA HIS A 236 0.81 8.04 8.27
C HIS A 236 -0.46 8.31 9.08
N GLU A 237 -0.28 8.89 10.26
CA GLU A 237 -1.37 9.53 11.03
C GLU A 237 -1.59 10.93 10.45
N TYR A 238 -2.87 11.28 10.21
CA TYR A 238 -3.30 12.59 9.70
C TYR A 238 -3.60 13.56 10.83
#